data_AF-A0A1V5PY30-F1
#
_entry.id   AF-A0A1V5PY30-F1
#
_cell.length_a   1.000
_cell.length_b   1.000
_cell.length_c   1.000
_cell.angle_alpha   90.00
_cell.angle_beta   90.00
_cell.angle_gamma   90.00
#
_symmetry.space_group_name_H-M   'P 1'
#
loop_
_entity.id
_entity.type
_entity.pdbx_description
1 polymer ?
#
loop_
_entity_poly.entity_id
_entity_poly.type
_entity_poly.pdbx_seq_one_letter_code
_entity_poly.pdbx_strand_id
1 'polypeptide(L)'
;MLGIGAGADIDGQVMICGDILGYFQAFTPKFVKKYANVADIIINAIKEYAADVQSSKFPGPEHTYSILPEEKEKFEKMLKKYKD
;
A
#
# COMPACT_ATOMS: atom_id res chain seq x y z
N MET A 1 36.02 5.86 5.51
CA MET A 1 35.43 5.04 4.42
C MET A 1 34.02 4.63 4.82
N LEU A 2 33.07 4.81 3.90
CA LEU A 2 31.73 4.23 4.00
C LEU A 2 31.67 2.98 3.13
N GLY A 3 31.11 1.89 3.62
CA GLY A 3 31.11 0.61 2.92
C GLY A 3 29.81 -0.17 3.09
N ILE A 4 29.57 -1.08 2.14
CA ILE A 4 28.47 -2.04 2.15
C ILE A 4 29.08 -3.44 1.99
N GLY A 5 28.93 -4.29 3.02
CA GLY A 5 29.53 -5.62 3.03
C GLY A 5 31.06 -5.66 3.17
N ALA A 6 31.68 -4.57 3.62
CA ALA A 6 33.13 -4.46 3.79
C ALA A 6 33.64 -4.87 5.20
N GLY A 7 32.81 -5.50 6.02
CA GLY A 7 33.13 -5.81 7.41
C GLY A 7 32.96 -4.61 8.36
N ALA A 8 33.37 -4.76 9.62
CA ALA A 8 33.15 -3.76 10.67
C ALA A 8 34.27 -2.70 10.75
N ASP A 9 35.45 -2.95 10.17
CA ASP A 9 36.63 -2.07 10.28
C ASP A 9 36.58 -0.90 9.28
N ILE A 10 35.47 -0.16 9.28
CA ILE A 10 35.23 1.04 8.46
C ILE A 10 34.50 2.12 9.28
N ASP A 11 34.62 3.38 8.88
CA ASP A 11 34.05 4.51 9.63
C ASP A 11 32.51 4.58 9.62
N GLY A 12 31.86 3.87 8.68
CA GLY A 12 30.39 3.80 8.64
C GLY A 12 29.86 2.81 7.63
N GLN A 13 28.62 2.38 7.84
CA GLN A 13 27.93 1.38 7.02
C GLN A 13 26.87 2.03 6.13
N VAL A 14 26.79 1.57 4.89
CA VAL A 14 25.74 1.94 3.93
C VAL A 14 24.90 0.70 3.65
N MET A 15 23.58 0.86 3.67
CA MET A 15 22.62 -0.21 3.38
C MET A 15 21.49 0.29 2.50
N ILE A 16 20.92 -0.60 1.69
CA ILE A 16 19.68 -0.33 0.95
C ILE A 16 18.50 -0.53 1.89
N CYS A 17 17.65 0.50 2.03
CA CYS A 17 16.51 0.46 2.95
C CYS A 17 15.58 -0.74 2.69
N GLY A 18 15.28 -1.04 1.42
CA GLY A 18 14.42 -2.17 1.06
C GLY A 18 14.99 -3.54 1.49
N ASP A 19 16.31 -3.69 1.49
CA ASP A 19 16.98 -4.93 1.90
C ASP A 19 16.87 -5.15 3.41
N ILE A 20 17.12 -4.10 4.21
CA ILE A 20 17.02 -4.17 5.67
C ILE A 20 15.56 -4.26 6.14
N LEU A 21 14.61 -3.68 5.40
CA LEU A 21 13.18 -3.77 5.69
C LEU A 21 12.53 -5.06 5.17
N GLY A 22 13.25 -5.86 4.38
CA GLY A 22 12.75 -7.11 3.83
C GLY A 22 11.61 -6.92 2.83
N TYR A 23 11.73 -5.94 1.93
CA TYR A 23 10.75 -5.70 0.85
C TYR A 23 10.72 -6.82 -0.18
N PHE A 24 11.87 -7.49 -0.38
CA PHE A 24 12.02 -8.59 -1.33
C PHE A 24 12.33 -9.89 -0.59
N GLN A 25 11.63 -10.96 -0.97
CA GLN A 25 11.76 -12.29 -0.34
C GLN A 25 12.68 -13.25 -1.12
N ALA A 26 12.83 -13.04 -2.43
CA ALA A 26 13.52 -13.99 -3.30
C ALA A 26 15.03 -14.09 -3.06
N PHE A 27 15.67 -13.00 -2.63
CA PHE A 27 17.11 -12.96 -2.40
C PHE A 27 17.46 -11.98 -1.28
N THR A 28 18.50 -12.30 -0.51
CA THR A 28 19.04 -11.42 0.52
C THR A 28 20.55 -11.59 0.52
N PRO A 29 21.32 -10.56 0.12
CA PRO A 29 22.78 -10.64 0.13
C PRO A 29 23.29 -11.00 1.53
N LYS A 30 24.41 -11.75 1.60
CA LYS A 30 24.97 -12.24 2.87
C LYS A 30 25.31 -11.12 3.88
N PHE A 31 25.64 -9.93 3.40
CA PHE A 31 25.95 -8.78 4.25
C PHE A 31 24.71 -8.05 4.78
N VAL A 32 23.51 -8.42 4.34
CA VAL A 32 22.26 -7.82 4.80
C VAL A 32 21.74 -8.56 6.02
N LYS A 33 21.56 -7.82 7.12
CA LYS A 33 20.68 -8.23 8.21
C LYS A 33 19.30 -7.63 7.98
N LYS A 34 18.27 -8.47 7.83
CA LYS A 34 16.88 -8.03 7.83
C LYS A 34 16.46 -7.66 9.24
N TYR A 35 15.85 -6.48 9.38
CA TYR A 35 15.25 -5.99 10.61
C TYR A 35 13.72 -6.09 10.59
N ALA A 36 13.12 -6.27 9.41
CA ALA A 36 11.70 -6.48 9.24
C ALA A 36 11.41 -7.42 8.05
N ASN A 37 10.15 -7.88 7.97
CA ASN A 37 9.59 -8.58 6.81
C ASN A 37 8.38 -7.80 6.31
N VAL A 38 8.65 -6.64 5.71
CA VAL A 38 7.59 -5.74 5.22
C VAL A 38 6.87 -6.35 4.02
N ALA A 39 7.52 -7.23 3.25
CA ALA A 39 6.86 -7.97 2.17
C ALA A 39 5.60 -8.70 2.64
N ASP A 40 5.68 -9.45 3.75
CA ASP A 40 4.51 -10.17 4.29
C ASP A 40 3.41 -9.21 4.76
N ILE A 41 3.79 -8.09 5.37
CA ILE A 41 2.83 -7.06 5.81
C ILE A 41 2.08 -6.50 4.60
N ILE A 42 2.78 -6.14 3.54
CA ILE A 42 2.20 -5.61 2.29
C ILE A 42 1.25 -6.65 1.67
N ILE A 43 1.71 -7.90 1.55
CA ILE A 43 0.90 -8.98 0.95
C ILE A 43 -0.39 -9.19 1.74
N ASN A 44 -0.31 -9.22 3.07
CA ASN A 44 -1.48 -9.42 3.92
C ASN A 44 -2.44 -8.23 3.83
N ALA A 45 -1.93 -7.00 3.86
CA ALA A 45 -2.76 -5.80 3.73
C ALA A 45 -3.52 -5.76 2.40
N ILE A 46 -2.86 -6.12 1.29
CA ILE A 46 -3.50 -6.17 -0.03
C ILE A 46 -4.57 -7.28 -0.09
N LYS A 47 -4.30 -8.45 0.51
CA LYS A 47 -5.29 -9.54 0.60
C LYS A 47 -6.51 -9.13 1.40
N GLU A 48 -6.32 -8.47 2.54
CA GLU A 48 -7.41 -7.98 3.39
C GLU A 48 -8.25 -6.95 2.66
N TYR A 49 -7.60 -5.97 2.01
CA TYR A 49 -8.29 -4.99 1.16
C TYR A 49 -9.11 -5.67 0.05
N ALA A 50 -8.52 -6.64 -0.65
CA ALA A 50 -9.22 -7.37 -1.72
C ALA A 50 -10.43 -8.14 -1.18
N ALA A 51 -10.31 -8.76 -0.01
CA ALA A 51 -11.42 -9.46 0.65
C ALA A 51 -12.54 -8.48 1.06
N ASP A 52 -12.18 -7.32 1.61
CA ASP A 52 -13.13 -6.27 2.01
C ASP A 52 -13.88 -5.70 0.80
N VAL A 53 -13.21 -5.51 -0.35
CA VAL A 53 -13.87 -5.07 -1.60
C VAL A 53 -14.79 -6.16 -2.16
N GLN A 54 -14.33 -7.41 -2.23
CA GLN A 54 -15.12 -8.52 -2.77
C GLN A 54 -16.36 -8.82 -1.93
N SER A 55 -16.27 -8.64 -0.62
CA SER A 55 -17.39 -8.78 0.32
C SER A 55 -18.27 -7.52 0.44
N SER A 56 -17.93 -6.44 -0.29
CA SER A 56 -18.59 -5.13 -0.17
C SER A 56 -18.57 -4.55 1.26
N LYS A 57 -17.61 -4.97 2.10
CA LYS A 57 -17.34 -4.38 3.41
C LYS A 57 -16.60 -3.05 3.28
N PHE A 58 -15.77 -2.92 2.25
CA PHE A 58 -15.17 -1.66 1.83
C PHE A 58 -15.70 -1.23 0.45
N PRO A 59 -15.99 0.08 0.22
CA PRO A 59 -15.95 1.15 1.22
C PRO A 59 -17.14 1.13 2.17
N GLY A 60 -16.89 1.42 3.46
CA GLY A 60 -17.92 1.75 4.43
C GLY A 60 -18.37 3.22 4.30
N PRO A 61 -19.46 3.64 4.96
CA PRO A 61 -19.96 5.02 4.90
C PRO A 61 -18.91 6.08 5.22
N GLU A 62 -18.03 5.82 6.18
CA GLU A 62 -16.92 6.68 6.60
C GLU A 62 -15.83 6.86 5.53
N HIS A 63 -15.81 5.99 4.52
CA HIS A 63 -14.90 6.04 3.38
C HIS A 63 -15.59 6.54 2.10
N THR A 64 -16.76 7.17 2.23
CA THR A 64 -17.54 7.72 1.11
C THR A 64 -17.94 9.17 1.35
N TYR A 65 -18.13 9.92 0.26
CA TYR A 65 -18.79 11.22 0.29
C TYR A 65 -20.20 11.09 -0.25
N SER A 66 -21.16 11.71 0.44
CA SER A 66 -22.54 11.82 -0.05
C SER A 66 -22.65 12.94 -1.08
N ILE A 67 -23.49 12.74 -2.10
CA ILE A 67 -23.88 13.78 -3.04
C ILE A 67 -24.65 14.88 -2.30
N LEU A 68 -24.40 16.14 -2.65
CA LEU A 68 -25.20 17.26 -2.14
C LEU A 68 -26.65 17.14 -2.62
N PRO A 69 -27.66 17.45 -1.79
CA PRO A 69 -29.07 17.28 -2.16
C PRO A 69 -29.45 17.97 -3.48
N GLU A 70 -28.97 19.19 -3.70
CA GLU A 70 -29.22 19.98 -4.90
C GLU A 70 -28.58 19.38 -6.16
N GLU A 71 -27.40 18.77 -6.04
CA GLU A 71 -26.74 18.10 -7.15
C GLU A 71 -27.41 16.77 -7.48
N LYS A 72 -27.94 16.08 -6.47
CA LYS A 72 -28.77 14.88 -6.67
C LYS A 72 -30.02 15.18 -7.48
N GLU A 73 -30.73 16.26 -7.14
CA GLU A 73 -31.95 16.66 -7.87
C GLU A 73 -31.65 17.01 -9.34
N LYS A 74 -30.57 17.77 -9.59
CA LYS A 74 -30.11 18.08 -10.96
C LYS A 74 -29.77 16.81 -11.74
N PHE A 75 -29.05 15.88 -11.11
CA PHE A 75 -28.68 14.60 -11.73
C PHE A 75 -29.92 13.76 -12.07
N GLU A 76 -30.90 13.67 -11.18
CA GLU A 76 -32.15 12.96 -11.43
C GLU A 76 -32.96 13.58 -12.58
N LYS A 77 -33.02 14.92 -12.66
CA LYS A 77 -33.63 15.64 -13.80
C LYS A 77 -32.89 15.35 -15.10
N MET A 78 -31.56 15.34 -15.07
CA MET A 78 -30.72 14.99 -16.22
C MET A 78 -31.04 13.58 -16.72
N LEU A 79 -31.04 12.58 -15.84
CA LEU A 79 -31.32 11.18 -16.21
C LEU A 79 -32.68 10.97 -16.86
N LYS A 80 -33.72 11.71 -16.43
CA LYS A 80 -35.05 11.64 -17.05
C LYS A 80 -35.04 12.19 -18.47
N LYS A 81 -34.34 13.30 -18.72
CA LYS A 81 -34.23 13.93 -20.06
C LYS A 81 -33.57 13.03 -21.11
N TYR A 82 -32.65 12.14 -20.71
CA TYR A 82 -31.91 11.26 -21.62
C TYR A 82 -32.43 9.81 -21.64
N LYS A 83 -33.57 9.54 -20.97
CA LYS A 83 -34.26 8.24 -21.00
C LYS A 83 -35.35 8.14 -22.06
N ASP A 84 -35.68 9.27 -22.69
CA ASP A 84 -36.55 9.40 -23.86
C ASP A 84 -35.69 9.56 -25.13
#